data_AF-A0A926B2W6-F1
#
_entry.id   AF-A0A926B2W6-F1
#
_cell.length_a   1.000
_cell.length_b   1.000
_cell.length_c   1.000
_cell.angle_alpha   90.00
_cell.angle_beta   90.00
_cell.angle_gamma   90.00
#
_symmetry.space_group_name_H-M   'P 1'
#
loop_
_entity.id
_entity.type
_entity.pdbx_description
1 polymer ?
#
loop_
_entity_poly.entity_id
_entity_poly.type
_entity_poly.pdbx_seq_one_letter_code
_entity_poly.pdbx_strand_id
1 'polypeptide(L)'
;MIGVRWLTSPLAGTAGVLVGLCLVAIPLRKLTSAEPVTLVKTEVKKSSSSEIPAVLRLKLLVPAKHVIIKTADEKILLDARDLAAGESEHDAVIPFTSENLTLILKADFGGSQAETAVFITLLPDGYDEQTRYTTGNGLLEDSLTYEWHTH
;
A
#
# COMPACT_ATOMS: atom_id res chain seq x y z
N MET A 1 -67.01 37.45 -19.82
CA MET A 1 -66.58 36.51 -20.87
C MET A 1 -65.33 37.06 -21.54
N ILE A 2 -64.17 36.45 -21.32
CA ILE A 2 -63.01 36.32 -22.24
C ILE A 2 -62.23 35.14 -21.66
N GLY A 3 -62.46 33.94 -22.20
CA GLY A 3 -61.69 32.75 -21.87
C GLY A 3 -60.46 32.70 -22.75
N VAL A 4 -59.27 32.85 -22.15
CA VAL A 4 -58.00 32.78 -22.89
C VAL A 4 -57.67 31.31 -23.18
N ARG A 5 -58.01 30.92 -24.41
CA ARG A 5 -57.73 29.63 -25.03
C ARG A 5 -56.29 29.61 -25.58
N TRP A 6 -55.28 29.32 -24.77
CA TRP A 6 -53.90 29.18 -25.27
C TRP A 6 -53.08 28.10 -24.54
N LEU A 7 -53.63 26.88 -24.44
CA LEU A 7 -52.92 25.69 -23.96
C LEU A 7 -52.87 24.60 -25.03
N THR A 8 -52.50 24.97 -26.26
CA THR A 8 -52.37 24.01 -27.37
C THR A 8 -51.14 24.33 -28.23
N SER A 9 -49.94 24.16 -27.68
CA SER A 9 -48.77 23.88 -28.50
C SER A 9 -47.86 22.87 -27.80
N PRO A 10 -47.42 21.79 -28.48
CA PRO A 10 -46.50 20.80 -27.90
C PRO A 10 -45.14 21.42 -27.53
N LEU A 11 -44.79 22.56 -28.11
CA LEU A 11 -43.55 23.29 -27.84
C LEU A 11 -43.54 23.98 -26.46
N ALA A 12 -44.69 24.49 -26.00
CA ALA A 12 -44.81 25.11 -24.66
C ALA A 12 -44.67 24.06 -23.54
N GLY A 13 -45.13 22.82 -23.80
CA GLY A 13 -44.93 21.69 -22.89
C GLY A 13 -43.46 21.32 -22.71
N THR A 14 -42.67 21.32 -23.79
CA THR A 14 -41.23 21.01 -23.72
C THR A 14 -40.41 22.09 -23.00
N ALA A 15 -40.78 23.36 -23.14
CA ALA A 15 -40.12 24.45 -22.41
C ALA A 15 -40.38 24.36 -20.89
N GLY A 16 -41.61 24.01 -20.48
CA GLY A 16 -41.94 23.77 -19.08
C GLY A 16 -41.19 22.57 -18.48
N VAL A 17 -41.05 21.47 -19.22
CA VAL A 17 -40.29 20.29 -18.80
C VAL A 17 -38.80 20.59 -18.66
N LEU A 18 -38.19 21.37 -19.57
CA LEU A 18 -36.77 21.76 -19.47
C LEU A 18 -36.49 22.68 -18.28
N VAL A 19 -37.38 23.64 -18.00
CA VAL A 19 -37.24 24.51 -16.82
C VAL A 19 -37.42 23.72 -15.52
N GLY A 20 -38.36 22.76 -15.49
CA GLY A 20 -38.54 21.84 -14.36
C GLY A 20 -37.33 20.94 -14.13
N LEU A 21 -36.74 20.38 -15.19
CA LEU A 21 -35.56 19.52 -15.11
C LEU A 21 -34.33 20.29 -14.61
N CYS A 22 -34.14 21.54 -15.05
CA CYS A 22 -33.07 22.41 -14.56
C CYS A 22 -33.21 22.75 -13.07
N LEU A 23 -34.43 22.98 -12.57
CA LEU A 23 -34.67 23.27 -11.15
C LEU A 23 -34.46 22.05 -10.24
N VAL A 24 -34.67 20.83 -10.74
CA VAL A 24 -34.42 19.57 -10.00
C VAL A 24 -32.95 19.14 -10.09
N ALA A 25 -32.25 19.43 -11.18
CA ALA A 25 -30.83 19.07 -11.35
C ALA A 25 -29.88 19.88 -10.45
N ILE A 26 -30.22 21.13 -10.10
CA ILE A 26 -29.40 21.98 -9.24
C ILE A 26 -29.27 21.43 -7.79
N PRO A 27 -30.34 21.03 -7.08
CA PRO A 27 -30.20 20.43 -5.76
C PRO A 27 -29.59 19.02 -5.81
N LEU A 28 -29.75 18.27 -6.91
CA LEU A 28 -29.06 16.99 -7.09
C LEU A 28 -27.54 17.16 -7.14
N ARG A 29 -27.01 18.21 -7.79
CA ARG A 29 -25.57 18.56 -7.69
C ARG A 29 -25.14 18.86 -6.25
N LYS A 30 -26.01 19.39 -5.39
CA LYS A 30 -25.65 19.57 -3.96
C LYS A 30 -25.64 18.27 -3.15
N LEU A 31 -26.25 17.20 -3.66
CA LEU A 31 -26.28 15.88 -3.04
C LEU A 31 -25.28 14.89 -3.66
N THR A 32 -24.81 15.14 -4.89
CA THR A 32 -23.83 14.29 -5.60
C THR A 32 -22.51 14.98 -5.92
N SER A 33 -22.38 16.29 -5.67
CA SER A 33 -21.06 16.92 -5.59
C SER A 33 -20.46 16.50 -4.26
N ALA A 34 -19.84 15.32 -4.27
CA ALA A 34 -18.77 15.04 -3.33
C ALA A 34 -17.88 16.28 -3.32
N GLU A 35 -17.74 16.90 -2.15
CA GLU A 35 -16.60 17.77 -1.90
C GLU A 35 -15.38 17.02 -2.43
N PRO A 36 -14.44 17.69 -3.14
CA PRO A 36 -13.16 17.05 -3.38
C PRO A 36 -12.72 16.61 -1.99
N VAL A 37 -12.58 15.29 -1.82
CA VAL A 37 -12.06 14.71 -0.60
C VAL A 37 -10.78 15.47 -0.39
N THR A 38 -10.84 16.44 0.51
CA THR A 38 -9.66 16.96 1.14
C THR A 38 -9.14 15.67 1.72
N LEU A 39 -8.05 15.17 1.13
CA LEU A 39 -7.26 14.11 1.70
C LEU A 39 -6.84 14.71 3.04
N VAL A 40 -7.74 14.64 4.03
CA VAL A 40 -7.42 14.44 5.41
C VAL A 40 -6.55 13.23 5.27
N LYS A 41 -5.24 13.50 5.21
CA LYS A 41 -4.20 12.59 5.59
C LYS A 41 -4.79 11.95 6.82
N THR A 42 -5.35 10.76 6.64
CA THR A 42 -5.56 9.85 7.74
C THR A 42 -4.14 9.74 8.23
N GLU A 43 -3.79 10.54 9.25
CA GLU A 43 -2.79 10.10 10.19
C GLU A 43 -3.34 8.76 10.59
N VAL A 44 -2.77 7.74 9.93
CA VAL A 44 -2.80 6.36 10.36
C VAL A 44 -2.59 6.52 11.84
N LYS A 45 -3.70 6.34 12.57
CA LYS A 45 -3.73 6.42 14.01
C LYS A 45 -2.58 5.52 14.38
N LYS A 46 -1.47 6.12 14.82
CA LYS A 46 -0.23 5.43 15.09
C LYS A 46 -0.63 4.41 16.13
N SER A 47 -0.98 3.20 15.68
CA SER A 47 -1.14 2.06 16.54
C SER A 47 0.14 2.10 17.32
N SER A 48 0.00 2.13 18.64
CA SER A 48 1.15 2.02 19.53
C SER A 48 1.79 0.66 19.23
N SER A 49 2.58 0.61 18.17
CA SER A 49 3.36 -0.52 17.76
C SER A 49 4.44 -0.61 18.83
N SER A 50 4.35 -1.66 19.63
CA SER A 50 5.46 -2.02 20.47
C SER A 50 6.61 -2.35 19.54
N GLU A 51 7.67 -1.56 19.59
CA GLU A 51 8.92 -1.89 18.92
C GLU A 51 9.56 -3.05 19.68
N ILE A 52 9.87 -4.14 18.97
CA ILE A 52 10.58 -5.28 19.53
C ILE A 52 11.95 -5.42 18.86
N PRO A 53 13.01 -5.73 19.61
CA PRO A 53 14.28 -6.14 19.03
C PRO A 53 14.10 -7.42 18.21
N ALA A 54 14.80 -7.50 17.08
CA ALA A 54 14.82 -8.66 16.22
C ALA A 54 16.18 -8.79 15.53
N VAL A 55 16.54 -10.01 15.15
CA VAL A 55 17.66 -10.25 14.22
C VAL A 55 17.09 -10.54 12.84
N LEU A 56 17.60 -9.82 11.84
CA LEU A 56 17.31 -10.00 10.43
C LEU A 56 18.47 -10.76 9.79
N ARG A 57 18.24 -12.03 9.43
CA ARG A 57 19.20 -12.82 8.65
C ARG A 57 18.83 -12.77 7.17
N LEU A 58 19.73 -12.22 6.37
CA LEU A 58 19.61 -12.12 4.92
C LEU A 58 20.51 -13.16 4.26
N LYS A 59 19.96 -14.00 3.40
CA LYS A 59 20.69 -14.93 2.55
C LYS A 59 20.52 -14.60 1.09
N LEU A 60 21.62 -14.37 0.40
CA LEU A 60 21.67 -14.08 -1.03
C LEU A 60 22.34 -15.23 -1.77
N LEU A 61 21.73 -15.73 -2.85
CA LEU A 61 22.36 -16.76 -3.69
C LEU A 61 23.45 -16.20 -4.62
N VAL A 62 23.34 -14.93 -4.98
CA VAL A 62 24.33 -14.21 -5.80
C VAL A 62 24.59 -12.82 -5.19
N PRO A 63 25.74 -12.20 -5.45
CA PRO A 63 26.03 -10.86 -4.92
C PRO A 63 25.01 -9.82 -5.38
N ALA A 64 24.58 -8.94 -4.48
CA ALA A 64 23.63 -7.87 -4.77
C ALA A 64 24.32 -6.50 -4.70
N LYS A 65 24.00 -5.61 -5.65
CA LYS A 65 24.48 -4.23 -5.66
C LYS A 65 23.82 -3.38 -4.60
N HIS A 66 22.53 -3.60 -4.37
CA HIS A 66 21.77 -2.85 -3.39
C HIS A 66 20.64 -3.70 -2.86
N VAL A 67 20.51 -3.79 -1.54
CA VAL A 67 19.38 -4.41 -0.87
C VAL A 67 18.80 -3.42 0.12
N ILE A 68 17.52 -3.12 -0.05
CA ILE A 68 16.72 -2.35 0.89
C ILE A 68 15.62 -3.26 1.43
N ILE A 69 15.54 -3.33 2.75
CA ILE A 69 14.42 -3.97 3.45
C ILE A 69 13.78 -2.90 4.31
N LYS A 70 12.48 -2.66 4.08
CA LYS A 70 11.70 -1.67 4.81
C LYS A 70 10.37 -2.25 5.26
N THR A 71 9.76 -1.66 6.26
CA THR A 71 8.39 -2.01 6.68
C THR A 71 7.37 -1.39 5.73
N ALA A 72 6.11 -1.84 5.83
CA ALA A 72 4.98 -1.21 5.13
C ALA A 72 4.84 0.29 5.44
N ASP A 73 5.24 0.72 6.65
CA ASP A 73 5.27 2.12 7.08
C ASP A 73 6.51 2.89 6.61
N GLU A 74 7.25 2.33 5.64
CA GLU A 74 8.48 2.89 5.07
C GLU A 74 9.68 3.01 6.02
N LYS A 75 9.62 2.42 7.23
CA LYS A 75 10.77 2.34 8.13
C LYS A 75 11.82 1.42 7.52
N ILE A 76 13.00 1.95 7.21
CA ILE A 76 14.12 1.18 6.69
C ILE A 76 14.72 0.33 7.83
N LEU A 77 14.77 -0.97 7.63
CA LEU A 77 15.41 -1.93 8.53
C LEU A 77 16.83 -2.26 8.07
N LEU A 78 17.05 -2.34 6.77
CA LEU A 78 18.35 -2.54 6.15
C LEU A 78 18.46 -1.72 4.87
N ASP A 79 19.56 -1.02 4.71
CA ASP A 79 19.99 -0.42 3.44
C ASP A 79 21.48 -0.75 3.27
N ALA A 80 21.77 -1.76 2.46
CA ALA A 80 23.09 -2.31 2.30
C ALA A 80 23.49 -2.35 0.82
N ARG A 81 24.74 -2.01 0.55
CA ARG A 81 25.32 -1.96 -0.81
C ARG A 81 26.44 -2.96 -0.97
N ASP A 82 26.61 -3.43 -2.20
CA ASP A 82 27.67 -4.36 -2.61
C ASP A 82 27.77 -5.59 -1.67
N LEU A 83 26.63 -6.19 -1.36
CA LEU A 83 26.55 -7.40 -0.55
C LEU A 83 27.06 -8.61 -1.34
N ALA A 84 27.93 -9.39 -0.72
CA ALA A 84 28.37 -10.67 -1.27
C ALA A 84 27.25 -11.72 -1.20
N ALA A 85 27.38 -12.78 -2.01
CA ALA A 85 26.57 -13.97 -1.84
C ALA A 85 26.87 -14.64 -0.49
N GLY A 86 25.85 -15.26 0.10
CA GLY A 86 25.95 -15.91 1.41
C GLY A 86 24.96 -15.34 2.41
N GLU A 87 25.21 -15.64 3.69
CA GLU A 87 24.38 -15.23 4.82
C GLU A 87 25.00 -14.02 5.54
N SER A 88 24.14 -13.09 5.95
CA SER A 88 24.50 -11.95 6.77
C SER A 88 23.41 -11.72 7.82
N GLU A 89 23.81 -11.28 9.01
CA GLU A 89 22.91 -11.00 10.13
C GLU A 89 22.98 -9.53 10.49
N HIS A 90 21.82 -8.94 10.78
CA HIS A 90 21.67 -7.51 11.08
C HIS A 90 20.70 -7.34 12.24
N ASP A 91 21.09 -6.57 13.24
CA ASP A 91 20.18 -6.19 14.31
C ASP A 91 19.13 -5.22 13.76
N ALA A 92 17.87 -5.44 14.11
CA ALA A 92 16.74 -4.64 13.66
C ALA A 92 15.77 -4.38 14.81
N VAL A 93 15.02 -3.29 14.69
CA VAL A 93 13.91 -2.98 15.61
C VAL A 93 12.64 -2.88 14.78
N ILE A 94 11.81 -3.91 14.87
CA ILE A 94 10.61 -4.05 14.04
C ILE A 94 9.38 -3.49 14.77
N PRO A 95 8.50 -2.76 14.08
CA PRO A 95 7.21 -2.38 14.63
C PRO A 95 6.33 -3.63 14.65
N PHE A 96 6.08 -4.18 15.83
CA PHE A 96 5.20 -5.33 15.97
C PHE A 96 3.79 -4.83 16.26
N THR A 97 2.94 -4.85 15.24
CA THR A 97 1.53 -4.47 15.36
C THR A 97 0.71 -5.71 15.09
N SER A 98 -0.08 -6.16 16.06
CA SER A 98 -1.11 -7.17 15.82
C SER A 98 -0.60 -8.49 15.21
N GLU A 99 0.53 -9.01 15.72
CA GLU A 99 1.04 -10.34 15.33
C GLU A 99 1.45 -10.50 13.87
N ASN A 100 1.42 -9.41 13.09
CA ASN A 100 1.80 -9.42 11.69
C ASN A 100 2.84 -8.35 11.38
N LEU A 101 3.66 -8.66 10.38
CA LEU A 101 4.64 -7.73 9.84
C LEU A 101 4.77 -7.95 8.35
N THR A 102 4.65 -6.87 7.59
CA THR A 102 4.96 -6.88 6.16
C THR A 102 6.28 -6.14 5.93
N LEU A 103 7.22 -6.84 5.32
CA LEU A 103 8.48 -6.29 4.85
C LEU A 103 8.46 -6.15 3.33
N ILE A 104 8.83 -4.96 2.85
CA ILE A 104 9.06 -4.69 1.44
C ILE A 104 10.55 -4.88 1.19
N LEU A 105 10.88 -5.87 0.36
CA LEU A 105 12.23 -6.13 -0.10
C LEU A 105 12.41 -5.51 -1.48
N LYS A 106 13.51 -4.77 -1.65
CA LYS A 106 14.04 -4.36 -2.95
C LYS A 106 15.48 -4.84 -3.05
N ALA A 107 15.79 -5.66 -4.05
CA ALA A 107 17.14 -6.13 -4.32
C ALA A 107 17.52 -5.87 -5.78
N ASP A 108 18.65 -5.19 -5.99
CA ASP A 108 19.25 -4.98 -7.30
C ASP A 108 20.49 -5.86 -7.44
N PHE A 109 20.47 -6.75 -8.43
CA PHE A 109 21.58 -7.64 -8.78
C PHE A 109 22.41 -7.13 -9.96
N GLY A 110 22.25 -5.87 -10.36
CA GLY A 110 23.06 -5.23 -11.41
C GLY A 110 22.77 -5.74 -12.82
N GLY A 111 21.53 -6.15 -13.10
CA GLY A 111 21.11 -6.62 -14.43
C GLY A 111 21.48 -8.06 -14.77
N SER A 112 21.83 -8.88 -13.78
CA SER A 112 21.99 -10.33 -13.96
C SER A 112 20.72 -10.96 -14.54
N GLN A 113 20.85 -11.75 -15.62
CA GLN A 113 19.73 -12.49 -16.22
C GLN A 113 19.52 -13.88 -15.60
N ALA A 114 20.46 -14.33 -14.75
CA ALA A 114 20.29 -15.58 -14.03
C ALA A 114 19.20 -15.43 -12.97
N GLU A 115 18.32 -16.44 -12.89
CA GLU A 115 17.36 -16.55 -11.80
C GLU A 115 18.12 -16.70 -10.47
N THR A 116 17.70 -15.92 -9.48
CA THR A 116 18.29 -15.89 -8.13
C THR A 116 17.18 -15.84 -7.09
N ALA A 117 17.55 -16.05 -5.83
CA ALA A 117 16.65 -15.97 -4.70
C ALA A 117 17.25 -15.15 -3.56
N VAL A 118 16.37 -14.47 -2.84
CA VAL A 118 16.65 -13.79 -1.58
C VAL A 118 15.83 -14.46 -0.50
N PHE A 119 16.48 -14.87 0.59
CA PHE A 119 15.81 -15.37 1.78
C PHE A 119 15.98 -14.36 2.90
N ILE A 120 14.90 -14.05 3.58
CA ILE A 120 14.89 -13.20 4.76
C ILE A 120 14.33 -14.03 5.89
N THR A 121 15.12 -14.17 6.95
CA THR A 121 14.67 -14.77 8.20
C THR A 121 14.59 -13.68 9.26
N LEU A 122 13.44 -13.60 9.91
CA LEU A 122 13.24 -12.75 11.07
C LEU A 122 13.26 -13.60 12.33
N LEU A 123 14.03 -13.14 13.31
CA LEU A 123 14.12 -13.71 14.65
C LEU A 123 13.71 -12.62 15.65
N PRO A 124 12.41 -12.40 15.87
CA PRO A 124 11.94 -11.43 16.86
C PRO A 124 12.18 -11.94 18.27
N ASP A 125 12.52 -11.04 19.19
CA ASP A 125 12.66 -11.43 20.60
C ASP A 125 11.33 -11.89 21.19
N GLY A 126 11.32 -13.09 21.79
CA GLY A 126 10.13 -13.70 22.37
C GLY A 126 9.16 -14.38 21.39
N TYR A 127 9.50 -14.50 20.10
CA TYR A 127 8.68 -15.16 19.08
C TYR A 127 9.48 -16.18 18.26
N ASP A 128 8.79 -17.12 17.63
CA ASP A 128 9.42 -18.10 16.75
C ASP A 128 10.06 -17.46 15.52
N GLU A 129 11.17 -18.01 15.05
CA GLU A 129 11.80 -17.56 13.81
C GLU A 129 10.95 -17.91 12.57
N GLN A 130 10.95 -17.03 11.58
CA GLN A 130 10.26 -17.27 10.32
C GLN A 130 11.11 -16.84 9.14
N THR A 131 11.22 -17.71 8.15
CA THR A 131 11.86 -17.43 6.86
C THR A 131 10.82 -17.19 5.79
N ARG A 132 11.05 -16.17 4.97
CA ARG A 132 10.37 -15.96 3.69
C ARG A 132 11.42 -15.81 2.60
N TYR A 133 11.01 -16.07 1.37
CA TYR A 133 11.89 -15.94 0.23
C TYR A 133 11.14 -15.41 -0.97
N THR A 134 11.90 -14.89 -1.91
CA THR A 134 11.41 -14.45 -3.20
C THR A 134 12.48 -14.72 -4.25
N THR A 135 12.03 -14.99 -5.46
CA THR A 135 12.87 -15.40 -6.59
C THR A 135 12.63 -14.48 -7.77
N GLY A 136 13.67 -14.22 -8.54
CA GLY A 136 13.59 -13.35 -9.70
C GLY A 136 14.94 -13.11 -10.34
N ASN A 137 15.02 -12.09 -11.17
CA ASN A 137 16.16 -11.79 -12.02
C ASN A 137 16.33 -10.27 -12.17
N GLY A 138 17.58 -9.81 -12.17
CA GLY A 138 17.93 -8.40 -12.29
C GLY A 138 17.49 -7.57 -11.09
N LEU A 139 16.29 -6.99 -11.13
CA LEU A 139 15.70 -6.16 -10.08
C LEU A 139 14.50 -6.90 -9.47
N LEU A 140 14.58 -7.14 -8.17
CA LEU A 140 13.54 -7.82 -7.42
C LEU A 140 12.87 -6.83 -6.47
N GLU A 141 11.54 -6.74 -6.54
CA GLU A 141 10.72 -6.01 -5.58
C GLU A 141 9.54 -6.89 -5.16
N ASP A 142 9.41 -7.13 -3.86
CA ASP A 142 8.37 -8.01 -3.32
C ASP A 142 7.97 -7.61 -1.89
N SER A 143 6.76 -8.01 -1.49
CA SER A 143 6.22 -7.80 -0.15
C SER A 143 6.06 -9.13 0.58
N LEU A 144 6.90 -9.34 1.60
CA LEU A 144 6.94 -10.56 2.41
C LEU A 144 6.17 -10.35 3.71
N THR A 145 5.16 -11.19 3.94
CA THR A 145 4.32 -11.12 5.15
C THR A 145 4.68 -12.22 6.13
N TYR A 146 4.81 -11.82 7.40
CA TYR A 146 5.12 -12.64 8.55
C TYR A 146 3.97 -12.56 9.54
N GLU A 147 3.61 -13.70 10.14
CA GLU A 147 2.45 -13.83 11.03
C GLU A 147 2.81 -14.75 12.19
N TRP A 148 2.80 -14.24 13.41
CA TRP A 148 3.11 -14.99 14.63
C TRP A 148 1.88 -15.13 15.48
N HIS A 149 1.38 -16.34 15.66
CA HIS A 149 0.21 -16.57 16.48
C HIS A 149 0.64 -16.72 17.94
N THR A 150 0.07 -15.93 18.85
CA THR A 150 0.19 -16.25 20.28
C THR A 150 -0.64 -17.51 20.59
N HIS A 151 -0.01 -18.49 21.23
CA HIS A 151 -0.66 -19.73 21.68
C HIS A 151 -1.37 -19.56 23.03
#